data_AF-A0A9D7EWV6-F1
#
_entry.id   AF-A0A9D7EWV6-F1
#
_cell.length_a   1.000
_cell.length_b   1.000
_cell.length_c   1.000
_cell.angle_alpha   90.00
_cell.angle_beta   90.00
_cell.angle_gamma   90.00
#
_symmetry.space_group_name_H-M   'P 1'
#
loop_
_entity.id
_entity.type
_entity.pdbx_description
1 polymer ?
#
loop_
_entity_poly.entity_id
_entity_poly.type
_entity_poly.pdbx_seq_one_letter_code
_entity_poly.pdbx_strand_id
1 'polypeptide(L)'
;MLYTIIQHAHSGWRWVVLILLVWAIVSAFGKWRSGATFTETDRKRAFFAMTATHLQLLFGLVLYFISPYVKFADDTMKDPLLRFYTVEHIFIMALAIFVISGGYRRSLGRATDTAKFKTQFYYFLIGLLLILAGIPWPFREGLSGAWF
;
A
#
# COMPACT_ATOMS: atom_id res chain seq x y z
N MET A 1 15.65 -0.30 20.69
CA MET A 1 14.65 -1.35 21.02
C MET A 1 13.30 -1.09 20.37
N LEU A 2 12.61 0.02 20.67
CA LEU A 2 11.30 0.33 20.07
C LEU A 2 11.33 0.40 18.54
N TYR A 3 12.30 1.14 17.96
CA TYR A 3 12.47 1.24 16.50
C TYR A 3 12.51 -0.13 15.82
N THR A 4 13.36 -1.04 16.28
CA THR A 4 13.53 -2.39 15.70
C THR A 4 12.26 -3.23 15.78
N ILE A 5 11.53 -3.16 16.90
CA ILE A 5 10.25 -3.87 17.06
C ILE A 5 9.22 -3.37 16.03
N ILE A 6 9.06 -2.06 15.91
CA ILE A 6 8.11 -1.48 14.95
C ILE A 6 8.57 -1.72 13.51
N GLN A 7 9.88 -1.71 13.24
CA GLN A 7 10.44 -1.98 11.93
C GLN A 7 10.07 -3.40 11.46
N HIS A 8 10.28 -4.40 12.31
CA HIS A 8 9.87 -5.78 12.00
C HIS A 8 8.36 -5.92 11.87
N ALA A 9 7.57 -5.25 12.72
CA ALA A 9 6.11 -5.25 12.62
C ALA A 9 5.64 -4.66 11.28
N HIS A 10 6.17 -3.50 10.88
CA HIS A 10 5.86 -2.84 9.61
C HIS A 10 6.27 -3.68 8.40
N SER A 11 7.46 -4.28 8.46
CA SER A 11 8.02 -5.09 7.38
C SER A 11 7.30 -6.43 7.23
N GLY A 12 6.91 -7.06 8.35
CA GLY A 12 6.06 -8.25 8.35
C GLY A 12 4.64 -7.95 7.85
N TRP A 13 4.03 -6.86 8.33
CA TRP A 13 2.66 -6.46 7.94
C TRP A 13 2.54 -6.14 6.45
N ARG A 14 3.61 -5.62 5.83
CA ARG A 14 3.69 -5.41 4.37
C ARG A 14 3.26 -6.65 3.59
N TRP A 15 3.70 -7.84 4.00
CA TRP A 15 3.36 -9.08 3.30
C TRP A 15 1.87 -9.41 3.41
N VAL A 16 1.24 -9.15 4.56
CA VAL A 16 -0.22 -9.27 4.73
C VAL A 16 -0.95 -8.32 3.78
N VAL A 17 -0.49 -7.07 3.67
CA VAL A 17 -1.06 -6.08 2.73
C VAL A 17 -0.94 -6.55 1.28
N LEU A 18 0.24 -7.00 0.86
CA LEU A 18 0.47 -7.47 -0.50
C LEU A 18 -0.45 -8.66 -0.84
N ILE A 19 -0.57 -9.64 0.06
CA ILE A 19 -1.45 -10.81 -0.13
C ILE A 19 -2.91 -10.37 -0.25
N LEU A 20 -3.40 -9.49 0.62
CA LEU A 20 -4.78 -9.03 0.59
C LEU A 20 -5.09 -8.20 -0.67
N LEU A 21 -4.16 -7.34 -1.11
CA LEU A 21 -4.31 -6.58 -2.35
C LEU A 21 -4.36 -7.51 -3.56
N VAL A 22 -3.42 -8.45 -3.69
CA VAL A 22 -3.40 -9.41 -4.79
C VAL A 22 -4.69 -10.24 -4.80
N TRP A 23 -5.14 -10.72 -3.64
CA TRP A 23 -6.40 -11.46 -3.52
C TRP A 23 -7.61 -10.63 -3.96
N ALA A 24 -7.69 -9.38 -3.53
CA ALA A 24 -8.77 -8.47 -3.93
C ALA A 24 -8.74 -8.17 -5.44
N ILE A 25 -7.56 -7.99 -6.04
CA ILE A 25 -7.37 -7.73 -7.47
C ILE A 25 -7.79 -8.95 -8.30
N VAL A 26 -7.28 -10.14 -7.98
CA VAL A 26 -7.59 -11.37 -8.71
C VAL A 26 -9.08 -11.69 -8.61
N SER A 27 -9.67 -11.56 -7.42
CA SER A 27 -11.11 -11.75 -7.21
C SER A 27 -11.94 -10.76 -8.04
N ALA A 28 -11.58 -9.46 -8.02
CA ALA A 28 -12.31 -8.44 -8.77
C ALA A 28 -12.18 -8.66 -10.28
N PHE A 29 -10.99 -9.01 -10.78
CA PHE A 29 -10.77 -9.32 -12.19
C PHE A 29 -11.62 -10.52 -12.64
N GLY A 30 -11.55 -11.65 -11.94
CA GLY A 30 -12.31 -12.85 -12.29
C GLY A 30 -13.81 -12.59 -12.35
N LYS A 31 -14.36 -11.93 -11.32
CA LYS A 31 -15.79 -11.61 -11.23
C LYS A 31 -16.25 -10.56 -12.24
N TRP A 32 -15.39 -9.59 -12.56
CA TRP A 32 -15.64 -8.68 -13.67
C TRP A 32 -15.75 -9.45 -15.00
N ARG A 33 -14.81 -10.36 -15.29
CA ARG A 33 -14.79 -11.09 -16.57
C ARG A 33 -15.94 -12.10 -16.70
N SER A 34 -16.42 -12.66 -15.59
CA SER A 34 -17.54 -13.60 -15.58
C SER A 34 -18.92 -12.94 -15.52
N GLY A 35 -19.01 -11.61 -15.38
CA GLY A 35 -20.29 -10.92 -15.22
C GLY A 35 -21.01 -11.25 -13.90
N ALA A 36 -20.26 -11.63 -12.86
CA ALA A 36 -20.82 -11.99 -11.57
C ALA A 36 -21.52 -10.80 -10.89
N THR A 37 -22.46 -11.11 -9.99
CA THR A 37 -23.08 -10.12 -9.12
C THR A 37 -22.12 -9.66 -8.03
N PHE A 38 -22.21 -8.38 -7.67
CA PHE A 38 -21.38 -7.82 -6.60
C PHE A 38 -22.02 -8.11 -5.25
N THR A 39 -21.32 -8.89 -4.43
CA THR A 39 -21.84 -9.37 -3.14
C THR A 39 -21.20 -8.66 -1.96
N GLU A 40 -21.81 -8.83 -0.78
CA GLU A 40 -21.27 -8.43 0.52
C GLU A 40 -19.85 -8.96 0.76
N THR A 41 -19.57 -10.18 0.33
CA THR A 41 -18.24 -10.81 0.45
C THR A 41 -17.20 -10.05 -0.36
N ASP A 42 -17.56 -9.55 -1.55
CA ASP A 42 -16.66 -8.76 -2.39
C ASP A 42 -16.35 -7.40 -1.77
N ARG A 43 -17.37 -6.75 -1.19
CA ARG A 43 -17.15 -5.53 -0.40
C ARG A 43 -16.20 -5.79 0.77
N LYS A 44 -16.41 -6.85 1.55
CA LYS A 44 -15.56 -7.18 2.70
C LYS A 44 -14.11 -7.45 2.28
N ARG A 45 -13.89 -8.18 1.17
CA ARG A 45 -12.54 -8.38 0.60
C ARG A 45 -11.85 -7.05 0.31
N ALA A 46 -12.56 -6.15 -0.40
CA ALA A 46 -12.04 -4.82 -0.71
C ALA A 46 -11.73 -4.01 0.56
N PHE A 47 -12.64 -4.07 1.54
CA PHE A 47 -12.50 -3.40 2.82
C PHE A 47 -11.28 -3.89 3.60
N PHE A 48 -11.07 -5.21 3.71
CA PHE A 48 -9.92 -5.75 4.44
C PHE A 48 -8.58 -5.36 3.80
N ALA A 49 -8.47 -5.42 2.47
CA ALA A 49 -7.26 -4.98 1.78
C ALA A 49 -7.00 -3.48 2.00
N MET A 50 -8.02 -2.64 1.86
CA MET A 50 -7.92 -1.20 2.11
C MET A 50 -7.53 -0.90 3.57
N THR A 51 -8.20 -1.51 4.55
CA THR A 51 -7.92 -1.31 5.98
C THR A 51 -6.53 -1.80 6.36
N ALA A 52 -6.08 -2.96 5.85
CA ALA A 52 -4.72 -3.44 6.08
C ALA A 52 -3.66 -2.45 5.56
N THR A 53 -3.92 -1.80 4.42
CA THR A 53 -3.04 -0.77 3.87
C THR A 53 -2.99 0.48 4.77
N HIS A 54 -4.08 0.84 5.46
CA HIS A 54 -4.06 1.92 6.45
C HIS A 54 -3.30 1.52 7.71
N LEU A 55 -3.42 0.28 8.18
CA LEU A 55 -2.59 -0.21 9.29
C LEU A 55 -1.09 -0.18 8.94
N GLN A 56 -0.73 -0.50 7.69
CA GLN A 56 0.65 -0.31 7.20
C GLN A 56 1.10 1.14 7.31
N LEU A 57 0.25 2.10 6.93
CA LEU A 57 0.54 3.52 7.10
C LEU A 57 0.77 3.88 8.56
N LEU A 58 -0.06 3.40 9.48
CA LEU A 58 0.10 3.72 10.89
C LEU A 58 1.45 3.24 11.42
N PHE A 59 1.85 2.01 11.10
CA PHE A 59 3.20 1.53 11.42
C PHE A 59 4.29 2.40 10.75
N GLY A 60 4.08 2.78 9.49
CA GLY A 60 5.01 3.61 8.74
C GLY A 60 5.14 5.02 9.31
N LEU A 61 4.06 5.62 9.80
CA LEU A 61 4.07 6.93 10.45
C LEU A 61 4.79 6.87 11.80
N VAL A 62 4.57 5.82 12.59
CA VAL A 62 5.34 5.62 13.82
C VAL A 62 6.83 5.53 13.49
N LEU A 63 7.22 4.74 12.48
CA LEU A 63 8.60 4.67 12.01
C LEU A 63 9.11 6.02 11.51
N TYR A 64 8.28 6.79 10.82
CA TYR A 64 8.67 8.08 10.28
C TYR A 64 9.16 9.04 11.38
N PHE A 65 8.56 9.00 12.56
CA PHE A 65 8.96 9.85 13.69
C PHE A 65 10.15 9.34 14.50
N ILE A 66 10.46 8.04 14.47
CA ILE A 66 11.51 7.43 15.32
C ILE A 66 12.70 6.89 14.52
N SER A 67 12.61 6.89 13.19
CA SER A 67 13.63 6.32 12.30
C SER A 67 14.89 7.18 12.26
N PRO A 68 16.09 6.58 12.30
CA PRO A 68 17.34 7.30 12.11
C PRO A 68 17.54 7.81 10.67
N TYR A 69 16.76 7.32 9.70
CA TYR A 69 16.85 7.72 8.29
C TYR A 69 15.94 8.88 7.90
N VAL A 70 14.98 9.25 8.76
CA VAL A 70 14.14 10.43 8.53
C VAL A 70 14.82 11.62 9.18
N LYS A 71 15.36 12.51 8.34
CA LYS A 71 16.10 13.70 8.80
C LYS A 71 15.66 14.91 7.99
N PHE A 72 15.47 16.03 8.65
CA PHE A 72 15.18 17.31 8.01
C PHE A 72 16.39 18.23 8.16
N ALA A 73 17.37 18.08 7.26
CA ALA A 73 18.60 18.86 7.23
C ALA A 73 18.97 19.27 5.79
N ASP A 74 19.84 20.27 5.63
CA ASP A 74 20.20 20.85 4.32
C ASP A 74 20.79 19.84 3.33
N ASP A 75 21.41 18.77 3.83
CA ASP A 75 22.01 17.69 3.06
C ASP A 75 21.05 16.52 2.76
N THR A 76 19.85 16.51 3.36
CA THR A 76 18.88 15.40 3.23
C THR A 76 18.53 15.13 1.77
N MET A 77 18.34 16.18 0.97
CA MET A 77 17.99 16.02 -0.45
C MET A 77 19.18 15.55 -1.32
N LYS A 78 20.41 15.71 -0.83
CA LYS A 78 21.64 15.30 -1.52
C LYS A 78 21.95 13.83 -1.28
N ASP A 79 21.64 13.31 -0.10
CA ASP A 79 21.81 11.91 0.26
C ASP A 79 20.62 11.06 -0.24
N PRO A 80 20.83 10.08 -1.14
CA PRO A 80 19.74 9.26 -1.68
C PRO A 80 18.98 8.45 -0.63
N LEU A 81 19.67 7.96 0.41
CA LEU A 81 19.07 7.17 1.48
C LEU A 81 18.15 8.06 2.33
N LEU A 82 18.65 9.21 2.78
CA LEU A 82 17.88 10.14 3.59
C LEU A 82 16.71 10.74 2.80
N ARG A 83 16.92 11.13 1.55
CA ARG A 83 15.86 11.63 0.66
C ARG A 83 14.75 10.60 0.47
N PHE A 84 15.11 9.34 0.25
CA PHE A 84 14.15 8.28 0.03
C PHE A 84 13.23 8.10 1.25
N TYR A 85 13.78 7.91 2.45
CA TYR A 85 12.96 7.67 3.65
C TYR A 85 12.21 8.92 4.13
N THR A 86 12.82 10.10 3.99
CA THR A 86 12.21 11.36 4.45
C THR A 86 11.09 11.83 3.53
N VAL A 87 11.21 11.63 2.21
CA VAL A 87 10.30 12.21 1.22
C VAL A 87 9.68 11.17 0.30
N GLU A 88 10.49 10.43 -0.46
CA GLU A 88 10.00 9.64 -1.58
C GLU A 88 9.10 8.48 -1.14
N HIS A 89 9.54 7.73 -0.13
CA HIS A 89 8.85 6.57 0.41
C HIS A 89 7.50 6.94 1.03
N ILE A 90 7.48 7.90 1.95
CA ILE A 90 6.23 8.32 2.59
C ILE A 90 5.24 8.89 1.56
N PHE A 91 5.73 9.65 0.58
CA PHE A 91 4.90 10.24 -0.46
C PHE A 91 4.23 9.18 -1.33
N ILE A 92 5.01 8.23 -1.87
CA ILE A 92 4.45 7.18 -2.74
C ILE A 92 3.52 6.23 -1.98
N MET A 93 3.81 5.93 -0.70
CA MET A 93 2.91 5.15 0.15
C MET A 93 1.59 5.88 0.40
N ALA A 94 1.64 7.17 0.76
CA ALA A 94 0.45 7.98 0.97
C ALA A 94 -0.41 8.10 -0.30
N LEU A 95 0.24 8.28 -1.46
CA LEU A 95 -0.43 8.28 -2.76
C LEU A 95 -1.12 6.93 -3.04
N ALA A 96 -0.43 5.81 -2.80
CA ALA A 96 -1.02 4.49 -2.98
C ALA A 96 -2.26 4.28 -2.11
N ILE A 97 -2.20 4.68 -0.84
CA ILE A 97 -3.32 4.59 0.10
C ILE A 97 -4.48 5.47 -0.35
N PHE A 98 -4.21 6.70 -0.80
CA PHE A 98 -5.24 7.59 -1.34
C PHE A 98 -5.95 6.95 -2.54
N VAL A 99 -5.19 6.35 -3.47
CA VAL A 99 -5.74 5.64 -4.63
C VAL A 99 -6.58 4.44 -4.18
N ILE A 100 -6.09 3.59 -3.27
CA ILE A 100 -6.82 2.40 -2.79
C ILE A 100 -8.11 2.80 -2.07
N SER A 101 -8.06 3.81 -1.19
CA SER A 101 -9.21 4.38 -0.49
C SER A 101 -10.26 4.94 -1.45
N GLY A 102 -9.79 5.71 -2.44
CA GLY A 102 -10.65 6.25 -3.49
C GLY A 102 -11.30 5.13 -4.31
N GLY A 103 -10.53 4.09 -4.65
CA GLY A 103 -11.02 2.91 -5.37
C GLY A 103 -12.12 2.15 -4.62
N TYR A 104 -11.93 1.94 -3.32
CA TYR A 104 -12.93 1.31 -2.45
C TYR A 104 -14.21 2.15 -2.37
N ARG A 105 -14.10 3.44 -2.05
CA ARG A 105 -15.29 4.31 -1.94
C ARG A 105 -16.02 4.43 -3.28
N ARG A 106 -15.28 4.60 -4.37
CA ARG A 106 -15.82 4.78 -5.71
C ARG A 106 -16.45 3.52 -6.27
N SER A 107 -15.94 2.32 -5.92
CA SER A 107 -16.55 1.07 -6.35
C SER A 107 -17.95 0.92 -5.76
N LEU A 108 -18.16 1.26 -4.49
CA LEU A 108 -19.48 1.19 -3.84
C LEU A 108 -20.52 2.12 -4.47
N GLY A 109 -20.09 3.25 -5.02
CA GLY A 109 -20.97 4.22 -5.69
C GLY A 109 -21.29 3.91 -7.17
N ARG A 110 -20.86 2.77 -7.73
CA ARG A 110 -21.15 2.44 -9.14
C ARG A 110 -22.51 1.77 -9.31
N ALA A 111 -23.20 2.15 -10.40
CA ALA A 111 -24.53 1.66 -10.73
C ALA A 111 -24.58 0.17 -11.10
N THR A 112 -23.58 -0.37 -11.80
CA THR A 112 -23.56 -1.76 -12.27
C THR A 112 -22.48 -2.58 -11.57
N ASP A 113 -22.74 -3.86 -11.34
CA ASP A 113 -21.79 -4.75 -10.68
C ASP A 113 -20.47 -4.89 -11.45
N THR A 114 -20.53 -4.96 -12.78
CA THR A 114 -19.35 -4.88 -13.65
C THR A 114 -18.54 -3.62 -13.38
N ALA A 115 -19.18 -2.45 -13.24
CA ALA A 115 -18.50 -1.20 -12.96
C ALA A 115 -17.90 -1.16 -11.55
N LYS A 116 -18.54 -1.77 -10.56
CA LYS A 116 -17.99 -1.94 -9.19
C LYS A 116 -16.68 -2.74 -9.25
N PHE A 117 -16.71 -3.93 -9.87
CA PHE A 117 -15.52 -4.78 -10.00
C PHE A 117 -14.41 -4.14 -10.83
N LYS A 118 -14.72 -3.51 -11.97
CA LYS A 118 -13.74 -2.76 -12.77
C LYS A 118 -13.07 -1.67 -11.95
N THR A 119 -13.85 -0.88 -11.21
CA THR A 119 -13.31 0.22 -10.38
C THR A 119 -12.39 -0.35 -9.30
N GLN A 120 -12.80 -1.41 -8.60
CA GLN A 120 -11.97 -2.05 -7.60
C GLN A 120 -10.65 -2.59 -8.21
N PHE A 121 -10.73 -3.29 -9.34
CA PHE A 121 -9.58 -3.85 -10.02
C PHE A 121 -8.54 -2.78 -10.37
N TYR A 122 -8.91 -1.75 -11.13
CA TYR A 122 -7.94 -0.76 -11.61
C TYR A 122 -7.32 0.05 -10.49
N TYR A 123 -8.11 0.53 -9.53
CA TYR A 123 -7.57 1.33 -8.44
C TYR A 123 -6.67 0.52 -7.53
N PHE A 124 -7.03 -0.73 -7.22
CA PHE A 124 -6.20 -1.57 -6.36
C PHE A 124 -4.94 -2.02 -7.08
N LEU A 125 -5.01 -2.25 -8.40
CA LEU A 125 -3.83 -2.55 -9.22
C LEU A 125 -2.86 -1.36 -9.25
N ILE A 126 -3.35 -0.14 -9.50
CA ILE A 126 -2.51 1.07 -9.47
C ILE A 126 -1.89 1.25 -8.07
N GLY A 127 -2.69 1.10 -7.01
CA GLY A 127 -2.21 1.16 -5.64
C GLY A 127 -1.13 0.12 -5.33
N LEU A 128 -1.32 -1.12 -5.77
CA LEU A 128 -0.33 -2.18 -5.63
C LEU A 128 0.97 -1.83 -6.36
N LEU A 129 0.91 -1.34 -7.59
CA LEU A 129 2.10 -0.94 -8.35
C LEU A 129 2.86 0.20 -7.65
N LEU A 130 2.15 1.19 -7.10
CA LEU A 130 2.77 2.26 -6.31
C LEU A 130 3.43 1.72 -5.03
N ILE A 131 2.77 0.79 -4.32
CA ILE A 131 3.36 0.13 -3.14
C ILE A 131 4.63 -0.63 -3.53
N LEU A 132 4.58 -1.44 -4.59
CA LEU A 132 5.74 -2.19 -5.06
C LEU A 132 6.90 -1.26 -5.46
N ALA A 133 6.62 -0.14 -6.13
CA ALA A 133 7.63 0.85 -6.49
C ALA A 133 8.20 1.58 -5.26
N GLY A 134 7.40 1.78 -4.21
CA GLY A 134 7.80 2.51 -3.02
C GLY A 134 8.46 1.67 -1.94
N ILE A 135 8.45 0.34 -2.05
CA ILE A 135 9.15 -0.52 -1.11
C ILE A 135 10.68 -0.41 -1.33
N PRO A 136 11.49 -0.24 -0.27
CA PRO A 136 12.94 -0.37 -0.33
C PRO A 136 13.30 -1.84 -0.40
N TRP A 137 13.19 -2.44 -1.58
CA TRP A 137 13.60 -3.83 -1.79
C TRP A 137 15.11 -4.00 -1.58
N PRO A 138 15.58 -5.19 -1.16
CA PRO A 138 17.00 -5.44 -0.97
C PRO A 138 17.83 -5.36 -2.26
N PHE A 139 17.19 -5.51 -3.42
CA PHE A 139 17.85 -5.31 -4.73
C PHE A 139 17.94 -3.83 -5.16
N ARG A 140 17.41 -2.88 -4.36
CA ARG A 140 17.61 -1.45 -4.59
C ARG A 140 18.85 -1.00 -3.83
N GLU A 141 19.95 -0.89 -4.56
CA GLU A 141 21.23 -0.44 -4.00
C GLU A 141 21.10 0.91 -3.30
N GLY A 142 21.80 1.07 -2.17
CA GLY A 142 21.85 2.33 -1.41
C GLY A 142 20.64 2.65 -0.52
N LEU A 143 19.62 1.79 -0.46
CA LEU A 143 18.42 2.04 0.37
C LEU A 143 18.34 1.23 1.66
N SER A 144 19.34 0.41 2.00
CA SER A 144 19.34 -0.45 3.21
C SER A 144 18.09 -1.36 3.34
N GLY A 145 17.48 -1.72 2.20
CA GLY A 145 16.25 -2.50 2.14
C GLY A 145 16.42 -3.95 2.59
N ALA A 146 15.36 -4.53 3.14
CA ALA A 146 15.32 -5.93 3.57
C ALA A 146 13.98 -6.59 3.23
N TRP A 147 14.00 -7.94 3.16
CA TRP A 147 12.78 -8.74 3.01
C TRP A 147 11.93 -8.74 4.28
N PHE A 148 12.54 -8.53 5.45
CA PHE A 148 11.92 -8.50 6.78
C PHE A 148 12.57 -7.46 7.67
#